data_AF-A0A968FR27-F1
#
_entry.id   AF-A0A968FR27-F1
#
_cell.length_a   1.000
_cell.length_b   1.000
_cell.length_c   1.000
_cell.angle_alpha   90.00
_cell.angle_beta   90.00
_cell.angle_gamma   90.00
#
_symmetry.space_group_name_H-M   'P 1'
#
loop_
_entity.id
_entity.type
_entity.pdbx_description
1 polymer ?
#
loop_
_entity_poly.entity_id
_entity_poly.type
_entity_poly.pdbx_seq_one_letter_code
_entity_poly.pdbx_strand_id
1 'polypeptide(L)'
;LANLGSLYFHLGDYGKCQPLYLRLLQMKEKRFGPDHPEVAHVLNEMARMHGKKGEYEKGYPLLKRSLKIRERTLGREHPEIAPT
;
A
#
# COMPACT_ATOMS: atom_id res chain seq x y z
N LEU A 1 7.21 12.33 1.53
CA LEU A 1 6.90 11.07 2.25
C LEU A 1 6.84 9.89 1.29
N ALA A 2 5.93 9.89 0.31
CA ALA A 2 5.85 8.83 -0.72
C ALA A 2 7.18 8.63 -1.49
N ASN A 3 7.75 9.71 -2.04
CA ASN A 3 8.98 9.62 -2.85
C ASN A 3 10.19 9.14 -2.04
N LEU A 4 10.29 9.55 -0.76
CA LEU A 4 11.37 9.12 0.13
C LEU A 4 11.19 7.66 0.59
N GLY A 5 9.95 7.25 0.88
CA GLY A 5 9.62 5.86 1.22
C GLY A 5 9.92 4.91 0.05
N SER A 6 9.56 5.32 -1.18
CA SER A 6 9.86 4.59 -2.41
C SER A 6 11.36 4.53 -2.68
N LEU A 7 12.10 5.63 -2.49
CA LEU A 7 13.56 5.62 -2.63
C LEU A 7 14.21 4.59 -1.68
N TYR A 8 13.85 4.60 -0.39
CA TYR A 8 14.39 3.61 0.56
C TYR A 8 13.96 2.18 0.23
N PHE A 9 12.74 1.99 -0.29
CA PHE A 9 12.29 0.69 -0.79
C PHE A 9 13.18 0.18 -1.94
N HIS A 10 13.50 1.03 -2.92
CA HIS A 10 14.37 0.67 -4.04
C HIS A 10 15.83 0.44 -3.62
N LEU A 11 16.29 1.13 -2.56
CA LEU A 11 17.60 0.90 -1.95
C LEU A 11 17.64 -0.32 -1.04
N GLY A 12 16.52 -0.99 -0.79
CA GLY A 12 16.42 -2.14 0.12
C GLY A 12 16.47 -1.78 1.62
N ASP A 13 16.49 -0.49 1.97
CA ASP A 13 16.45 -0.03 3.37
C ASP A 13 15.00 -0.01 3.88
N TYR A 14 14.44 -1.20 4.09
CA TYR A 14 13.07 -1.35 4.53
C TYR A 14 12.81 -0.82 5.95
N GLY A 15 13.88 -0.70 6.77
CA GLY A 15 13.81 -0.13 8.11
C GLY A 15 13.44 1.36 8.08
N LYS A 16 13.98 2.13 7.14
CA LYS A 16 13.60 3.54 6.92
C LYS A 16 12.31 3.68 6.11
N CYS A 17 12.02 2.72 5.24
CA CYS A 17 10.80 2.72 4.43
C CYS A 17 9.51 2.59 5.28
N GLN A 18 9.48 1.63 6.20
CA GLN A 18 8.31 1.29 7.01
C GLN A 18 7.69 2.48 7.77
N PRO A 19 8.43 3.29 8.56
CA PRO A 19 7.85 4.43 9.27
C PRO A 19 7.34 5.52 8.33
N LEU A 20 7.94 5.69 7.15
CA LEU A 20 7.51 6.68 6.16
C LEU A 20 6.17 6.26 5.52
N TYR A 21 5.99 4.98 5.19
CA TYR A 21 4.73 4.48 4.68
C TYR A 21 3.62 4.46 5.73
N LEU A 22 3.92 4.14 6.99
CA LEU A 22 2.95 4.24 8.09
C LEU A 22 2.46 5.68 8.29
N ARG A 23 3.38 6.65 8.30
CA ARG A 23 3.01 8.07 8.40
C ARG A 23 2.21 8.54 7.18
N LEU A 24 2.58 8.08 6.00
CA LEU A 24 1.85 8.39 4.77
C LEU A 24 0.42 7.82 4.82
N LEU A 25 0.25 6.58 5.29
CA LEU A 25 -1.05 5.93 5.44
C LEU A 25 -1.97 6.77 6.34
N GLN A 26 -1.51 7.12 7.54
CA GLN A 26 -2.27 7.96 8.47
C GLN A 26 -2.66 9.31 7.86
N MET A 27 -1.74 9.95 7.13
CA MET A 27 -2.04 11.22 6.46
C MET A 27 -3.09 11.08 5.36
N LYS A 28 -3.03 10.00 4.57
CA LYS A 28 -3.99 9.75 3.49
C LYS A 28 -5.36 9.38 4.04
N GLU A 29 -5.43 8.54 5.08
CA GLU A 29 -6.68 8.20 5.77
C GLU A 29 -7.32 9.44 6.40
N LYS A 30 -6.54 10.31 7.03
CA LYS A 30 -7.05 11.56 7.61
C LYS A 30 -7.57 12.54 6.56
N ARG A 31 -6.88 12.64 5.41
CA ARG A 31 -7.20 13.61 4.36
C ARG A 31 -8.37 13.18 3.48
N PHE A 32 -8.45 11.91 3.14
CA PHE A 32 -9.37 11.41 2.11
C PHE A 32 -10.38 10.37 2.62
N GLY A 33 -10.20 9.90 3.86
CA GLY A 33 -10.95 8.78 4.40
C GLY A 33 -10.27 7.42 4.18
N PRO A 34 -10.65 6.39 4.95
CA PRO A 34 -9.97 5.10 5.00
C PRO A 34 -10.16 4.22 3.76
N ASP A 35 -11.10 4.59 2.88
CA ASP A 35 -11.49 3.83 1.69
C ASP A 35 -11.17 4.58 0.37
N HIS A 36 -10.27 5.55 0.42
CA HIS A 36 -9.88 6.29 -0.78
C HIS A 36 -8.84 5.51 -1.61
N PRO A 37 -8.83 5.59 -2.96
CA PRO A 37 -7.83 4.91 -3.79
C PRO A 37 -6.38 5.20 -3.39
N GLU A 38 -6.09 6.43 -2.94
CA GLU A 38 -4.78 6.81 -2.41
C GLU A 38 -4.37 6.02 -1.16
N VAL A 39 -5.33 5.62 -0.31
CA VAL A 39 -5.06 4.74 0.83
C VAL A 39 -4.72 3.33 0.33
N ALA A 40 -5.46 2.83 -0.66
CA ALA A 40 -5.17 1.54 -1.29
C ALA A 40 -3.75 1.49 -1.90
N HIS A 41 -3.33 2.57 -2.57
CA HIS A 41 -1.98 2.66 -3.12
C HIS A 41 -0.92 2.49 -2.02
N VAL A 42 -1.04 3.22 -0.90
CA VAL A 42 -0.06 3.12 0.21
C VAL A 42 -0.07 1.72 0.83
N LEU A 43 -1.24 1.12 1.02
CA LEU A 43 -1.37 -0.25 1.53
C LEU A 43 -0.69 -1.28 0.62
N ASN A 44 -0.81 -1.10 -0.70
CA ASN A 44 -0.15 -1.97 -1.67
C ASN A 44 1.38 -1.85 -1.60
N GLU A 45 1.91 -0.64 -1.49
CA GLU A 45 3.34 -0.40 -1.35
C GLU A 45 3.91 -1.00 -0.05
N MET A 46 3.17 -0.91 1.05
CA MET A 46 3.54 -1.59 2.31
C MET A 46 3.50 -3.11 2.18
N ALA A 47 2.52 -3.68 1.46
CA ALA A 47 2.46 -5.12 1.19
C ALA A 47 3.67 -5.60 0.37
N ARG A 48 4.05 -4.84 -0.67
CA ARG A 48 5.25 -5.11 -1.48
C ARG A 48 6.53 -5.08 -0.64
N MET A 49 6.67 -4.08 0.25
CA MET A 49 7.76 -4.00 1.21
C MET A 49 7.85 -5.24 2.10
N HIS A 50 6.74 -5.69 2.67
CA HIS A 50 6.72 -6.92 3.46
C HIS A 50 7.06 -8.16 2.64
N GLY A 51 6.56 -8.28 1.40
CA GLY A 51 6.92 -9.37 0.49
C GLY A 51 8.42 -9.42 0.18
N LYS A 52 9.06 -8.27 -0.03
CA LYS A 52 10.52 -8.19 -0.22
C LYS A 52 11.33 -8.61 1.01
N LYS A 53 10.75 -8.52 2.21
CA LYS A 53 11.33 -9.02 3.46
C LYS A 53 10.99 -10.49 3.76
N GLY A 54 10.18 -11.15 2.93
CA GLY A 54 9.63 -12.47 3.20
C GLY A 54 8.54 -12.50 4.29
N GLU A 55 8.05 -11.34 4.72
CA GLU A 55 7.04 -11.20 5.78
C GLU A 55 5.61 -11.25 5.20
N TYR A 56 5.28 -12.30 4.46
CA TYR A 56 4.01 -12.41 3.73
C TYR A 56 2.77 -12.29 4.64
N GLU A 57 2.85 -12.82 5.86
CA GLU A 57 1.79 -12.71 6.87
C GLU A 57 1.44 -11.26 7.23
N LYS A 58 2.41 -10.35 7.15
CA LYS A 58 2.18 -8.91 7.38
C LYS A 58 1.67 -8.21 6.12
N GLY A 59 2.09 -8.66 4.94
CA GLY A 59 1.69 -8.08 3.66
C GLY A 59 0.27 -8.46 3.22
N TYR A 60 -0.14 -9.71 3.47
CA TYR A 60 -1.44 -10.24 3.06
C TYR A 60 -2.65 -9.39 3.51
N PRO A 61 -2.80 -9.02 4.80
CA PRO A 61 -3.94 -8.20 5.23
C PRO A 61 -3.95 -6.80 4.60
N LEU A 62 -2.78 -6.23 4.33
CA LEU A 62 -2.64 -4.93 3.66
C LEU A 62 -3.10 -5.00 2.20
N LEU A 63 -2.69 -6.05 1.49
CA LEU A 63 -3.09 -6.30 0.11
C LEU A 63 -4.60 -6.55 0.02
N LYS A 64 -5.16 -7.34 0.94
CA LYS A 64 -6.60 -7.59 1.03
C LYS A 64 -7.40 -6.31 1.24
N ARG A 65 -6.93 -5.41 2.11
CA ARG A 65 -7.57 -4.11 2.33
C ARG A 65 -7.45 -3.21 1.10
N SER A 66 -6.27 -3.14 0.49
CA SER A 66 -6.05 -2.39 -0.76
C SER A 66 -7.01 -2.85 -1.87
N LEU A 67 -7.14 -4.16 -2.07
CA LEU A 67 -8.03 -4.76 -3.06
C LEU A 67 -9.49 -4.36 -2.81
N LYS A 68 -9.97 -4.51 -1.56
CA LYS A 68 -11.34 -4.13 -1.19
C LYS A 68 -11.64 -2.66 -1.50
N ILE A 69 -10.69 -1.77 -1.27
CA ILE A 69 -10.85 -0.35 -1.59
C ILE A 69 -10.94 -0.16 -3.10
N ARG A 70 -9.98 -0.73 -3.85
CA ARG A 70 -9.95 -0.66 -5.32
C ARG A 70 -11.23 -1.19 -5.95
N GLU A 71 -11.71 -2.35 -5.51
CA GLU A 71 -12.99 -2.94 -5.95
C GLU A 71 -14.17 -1.98 -5.78
N ARG A 72 -14.22 -1.27 -4.64
CA ARG A 72 -15.30 -0.33 -4.36
C ARG A 72 -15.21 0.95 -5.21
N THR A 73 -14.00 1.39 -5.54
CA THR A 73 -13.79 2.67 -6.23
C THR A 73 -13.74 2.57 -7.74
N LEU A 74 -13.21 1.47 -8.29
CA LEU A 74 -12.99 1.29 -9.72
C LEU A 74 -13.95 0.26 -10.35
N GLY A 75 -14.68 -0.50 -9.53
CA GLY A 75 -15.44 -1.66 -9.97
C GLY A 75 -14.55 -2.89 -10.15
N ARG A 76 -15.11 -4.09 -9.91
CA ARG A 76 -14.36 -5.36 -9.91
C ARG A 76 -13.69 -5.72 -11.25
N GLU A 77 -14.17 -5.14 -12.35
CA GLU A 77 -13.68 -5.42 -13.70
C GLU A 77 -12.57 -4.46 -14.16
N HIS A 78 -12.12 -3.55 -13.29
CA HIS A 78 -11.04 -2.64 -13.65
C HIS A 78 -9.72 -3.42 -13.89
N PRO A 79 -8.94 -3.11 -14.95
CA PRO A 79 -7.69 -3.80 -15.29
C PRO A 79 -6.65 -3.84 -14.17
N GLU A 80 -6.71 -2.92 -13.21
CA GLU A 80 -5.83 -2.89 -12.03
C GLU A 80 -6.24 -3.86 -10.89
N ILE A 81 -7.37 -4.54 -11.04
CA ILE A 81 -7.97 -5.45 -10.05
C ILE A 81 -8.04 -6.88 -10.60
N ALA A 82 -8.37 -7.02 -11.88
CA ALA A 82 -8.40 -8.31 -12.53
C ALA A 82 -6.98 -8.87 -12.69
N PRO A 83 -6.67 -10.06 -12.16
CA PRO A 83 -5.46 -10.76 -12.53
C PRO A 83 -5.63 -11.20 -14.00
N THR A 84 -4.79 -10.66 -14.90
CA THR A 84 -4.58 -11.23 -16.24
C THR A 84 -3.86 -12.56 -16.15
#